data_AF-A7MNX0-F1
#
_entry.id   AF-A7MNX0-F1
#
_cell.length_a   1.000
_cell.length_b   1.000
_cell.length_c   1.000
_cell.angle_alpha   90.00
_cell.angle_beta   90.00
_cell.angle_gamma   90.00
#
_symmetry.space_group_name_H-M   'P 1'
#
loop_
_entity.id
_entity.type
_entity.pdbx_description
1 polymer ?
#
loop_
_entity_poly.entity_id
_entity_poly.type
_entity_poly.pdbx_seq_one_letter_code
_entity_poly.pdbx_strand_id
1 'polypeptide(L)'
;MKKSFLMCCLFLGSTGPASAVVQGREYNTWYEKDAVLYDMTQTAGGSPVMLSISQAGFRSANMVISSLTPGKCPAQPRALEINSDIIPADYFCTQQGSEKIEHYLVRDADKVNALVEKLRSDFTLMSQKEIKVWAANIKSPKHGIAPRF
;
A
#
# COMPACT_ATOMS: atom_id res chain seq x y z
N MET A 1 26.15 14.71 -70.63
CA MET A 1 25.47 13.62 -69.88
C MET A 1 25.13 14.13 -68.48
N LYS A 2 23.94 13.77 -68.00
CA LYS A 2 23.12 14.48 -67.00
C LYS A 2 23.73 14.49 -65.59
N LYS A 3 23.70 15.66 -64.95
CA LYS A 3 23.91 15.88 -63.51
C LYS A 3 22.60 15.53 -62.79
N SER A 4 22.64 14.61 -61.83
CA SER A 4 21.52 14.37 -60.91
C SER A 4 21.94 14.79 -59.51
N PHE A 5 21.39 15.90 -59.03
CA PHE A 5 21.47 16.31 -57.63
C PHE A 5 20.31 15.64 -56.89
N LEU A 6 20.62 14.75 -55.94
CA LEU A 6 19.63 14.14 -55.06
C LEU A 6 19.50 15.03 -53.81
N MET A 7 18.43 15.83 -53.75
CA MET A 7 18.10 16.65 -52.59
C MET A 7 17.42 15.76 -51.54
N CYS A 8 18.13 15.42 -50.47
CA CYS A 8 17.57 14.63 -49.37
C CYS A 8 17.10 15.58 -48.25
N CYS A 9 15.79 15.86 -48.21
CA CYS A 9 15.16 16.61 -47.12
C CYS A 9 15.08 15.71 -45.87
N LEU A 10 16.07 15.83 -44.97
CA LEU A 10 16.00 15.25 -43.63
C LEU A 10 15.05 16.09 -42.77
N PHE A 11 13.79 15.65 -42.66
CA PHE A 11 12.85 16.17 -41.69
C PHE A 11 13.34 15.85 -40.27
N LEU A 12 13.42 16.90 -39.45
CA LEU A 12 13.68 16.83 -38.02
C LEU A 12 12.57 16.01 -37.32
N GLY A 13 12.87 14.77 -36.97
CA GLY A 13 12.18 14.08 -35.88
C GLY A 13 12.94 14.39 -34.60
N SER A 14 12.50 15.40 -33.86
CA SER A 14 12.96 15.63 -32.49
C SER A 14 12.61 14.41 -31.63
N THR A 15 13.55 13.49 -31.48
CA THR A 15 13.51 12.48 -30.41
C THR A 15 13.79 13.22 -29.10
N GLY A 16 12.78 13.95 -28.61
CA GLY A 16 12.80 14.42 -27.22
C GLY A 16 12.92 13.18 -26.34
N PRO A 17 13.84 13.17 -25.35
CA PRO A 17 13.89 12.07 -24.42
C PRO A 17 12.53 12.00 -23.73
N ALA A 18 11.79 10.92 -23.96
CA ALA A 18 10.69 10.54 -23.11
C ALA A 18 11.31 10.36 -21.71
N SER A 19 11.26 11.41 -20.90
CA SER A 19 11.55 11.31 -19.49
C SER A 19 10.45 10.44 -18.92
N ALA A 20 10.72 9.13 -18.85
CA ALA A 20 10.00 8.25 -17.98
C ALA A 20 10.16 8.87 -16.58
N VAL A 21 9.13 9.56 -16.11
CA VAL A 21 9.02 9.89 -14.69
C VAL A 21 9.04 8.54 -14.00
N VAL A 22 10.19 8.19 -13.44
CA VAL A 22 10.30 7.14 -12.42
C VAL A 22 9.40 7.65 -11.29
N GLN A 23 8.15 7.21 -11.28
CA GLN A 23 7.26 7.44 -10.16
C GLN A 23 7.79 6.59 -9.02
N GLY A 24 8.74 7.14 -8.27
CA GLY A 24 9.26 6.62 -7.02
C GLY A 24 8.18 6.67 -5.94
N ARG A 25 7.12 5.90 -6.11
CA ARG A 25 6.14 5.61 -5.07
C ARG A 25 6.32 4.15 -4.70
N GLU A 26 7.24 3.89 -3.77
CA GLU A 26 7.44 2.57 -3.14
C GLU A 26 6.28 2.19 -2.19
N TYR A 27 5.07 2.66 -2.51
CA TYR A 27 3.85 2.26 -1.83
C TYR A 27 3.33 0.97 -2.46
N ASN A 28 2.65 0.13 -1.66
CA ASN A 28 2.24 -1.21 -2.03
C ASN A 28 3.46 -2.07 -2.42
N THR A 29 4.51 -2.01 -1.61
CA THR A 29 5.65 -2.93 -1.67
C THR A 29 5.76 -3.60 -0.33
N TRP A 30 5.62 -4.91 -0.32
CA TRP A 30 5.74 -5.73 0.86
C TRP A 30 7.20 -5.96 1.22
N TYR A 31 7.50 -5.76 2.49
CA TYR A 31 8.77 -6.09 3.12
C TYR A 31 8.56 -7.17 4.19
N GLU A 32 9.57 -7.99 4.44
CA GLU A 32 9.53 -9.00 5.49
C GLU A 32 10.81 -8.96 6.33
N LYS A 33 10.61 -8.93 7.66
CA LYS A 33 11.68 -9.06 8.65
C LYS A 33 11.13 -9.68 9.92
N ASP A 34 11.87 -10.62 10.51
CA ASP A 34 11.54 -11.28 11.78
C ASP A 34 10.11 -11.87 11.81
N ALA A 35 9.70 -12.49 10.69
CA ALA A 35 8.35 -13.04 10.46
C ALA A 35 7.21 -12.00 10.51
N VAL A 36 7.53 -10.73 10.28
CA VAL A 36 6.55 -9.66 10.13
C VAL A 36 6.59 -9.13 8.71
N LEU A 37 5.43 -9.15 8.05
CA LEU A 37 5.18 -8.49 6.78
C LEU A 37 4.83 -7.03 7.03
N TYR A 38 5.43 -6.12 6.26
CA TYR A 38 5.18 -4.68 6.31
C TYR A 38 4.80 -4.18 4.94
N ASP A 39 3.80 -3.29 4.89
CA ASP A 39 3.48 -2.53 3.70
C ASP A 39 3.11 -1.10 4.07
N MET A 40 3.30 -0.20 3.12
CA MET A 40 2.84 1.18 3.20
C MET A 40 1.99 1.47 1.98
N THR A 41 0.82 2.05 2.21
CA THR A 41 -0.07 2.53 1.15
C THR A 41 -0.59 3.93 1.52
N GLN A 42 -1.59 4.41 0.80
CA GLN A 42 -2.19 5.71 1.04
C GLN A 42 -3.72 5.64 0.95
N THR A 43 -4.39 6.55 1.65
CA THR A 43 -5.81 6.81 1.44
C THR A 43 -6.03 7.42 0.05
N ALA A 44 -7.30 7.48 -0.41
CA ALA A 44 -7.65 8.23 -1.61
C ALA A 44 -7.23 9.72 -1.56
N GLY A 45 -7.17 10.31 -0.35
CA GLY A 45 -6.69 11.67 -0.11
C GLY A 45 -5.16 11.80 -0.04
N GLY A 46 -4.40 10.70 -0.22
CA GLY A 46 -2.94 10.70 -0.19
C GLY A 46 -2.32 10.61 1.20
N SER A 47 -3.12 10.44 2.26
CA SER A 47 -2.59 10.30 3.62
C SER A 47 -1.97 8.92 3.82
N PRO A 48 -0.82 8.81 4.53
CA PRO A 48 -0.09 7.56 4.64
C PRO A 48 -0.82 6.54 5.51
N VAL A 49 -0.73 5.28 5.10
CA VAL A 49 -1.24 4.12 5.84
C VAL A 49 -0.13 3.09 5.96
N MET A 50 0.14 2.66 7.19
CA MET A 50 1.03 1.55 7.49
C MET A 50 0.21 0.30 7.78
N LEU A 51 0.68 -0.83 7.26
CA LEU A 51 0.13 -2.15 7.51
C LEU A 51 1.26 -3.05 8.01
N SER A 52 1.01 -3.81 9.06
CA SER A 52 1.90 -4.91 9.46
C SER A 52 1.12 -6.17 9.78
N ILE A 53 1.67 -7.32 9.39
CA ILE A 53 1.11 -8.65 9.66
C ILE A 53 2.21 -9.49 10.28
N SER A 54 2.06 -9.82 11.55
CA SER A 54 2.99 -10.69 12.25
C SER A 54 2.58 -12.15 12.08
N GLN A 55 3.57 -13.03 11.87
CA GLN A 55 3.42 -14.48 11.85
C GLN A 55 2.31 -14.97 10.91
N ALA A 56 2.28 -14.42 9.69
CA ALA A 56 1.33 -14.80 8.65
C ALA A 56 1.41 -16.31 8.34
N GLY A 57 0.26 -17.00 8.36
CA GLY A 57 0.15 -18.45 8.20
C GLY A 57 0.18 -19.25 9.51
N PHE A 58 0.39 -18.59 10.66
CA PHE A 58 0.43 -19.24 11.97
C PHE A 58 -0.80 -18.90 12.83
N ARG A 59 -1.05 -19.70 13.87
CA ARG A 59 -2.17 -19.50 14.82
C ARG A 59 -2.01 -18.27 15.72
N SER A 60 -0.80 -17.71 15.76
CA SER A 60 -0.45 -16.50 16.48
C SER A 60 -0.46 -15.25 15.59
N ALA A 61 -0.95 -15.38 14.35
CA ALA A 61 -1.03 -14.28 13.41
C ALA A 61 -1.85 -13.12 13.98
N ASN A 62 -1.33 -11.91 13.78
CA ASN A 62 -2.01 -10.67 14.13
C ASN A 62 -1.65 -9.59 13.13
N MET A 63 -2.47 -8.55 13.05
CA MET A 63 -2.32 -7.48 12.06
C MET A 63 -2.60 -6.13 12.68
N VAL A 64 -1.84 -5.11 12.26
CA VAL A 64 -2.10 -3.70 12.58
C VAL A 64 -2.28 -2.90 11.31
N ILE A 65 -3.34 -2.09 11.26
CA ILE A 65 -3.52 -1.03 10.26
C ILE A 65 -3.44 0.31 10.99
N SER A 66 -2.53 1.17 10.53
CA SER A 66 -2.27 2.48 11.09
C SER A 66 -2.46 3.54 10.02
N SER A 67 -3.30 4.55 10.27
CA SER A 67 -3.54 5.64 9.32
C SER A 67 -3.44 6.99 9.99
N LEU A 68 -2.63 7.89 9.42
CA LEU A 68 -2.65 9.31 9.74
C LEU A 68 -3.68 9.98 8.83
N THR A 69 -4.68 10.65 9.39
CA THR A 69 -5.69 11.36 8.61
C THR A 69 -6.06 12.70 9.25
N PRO A 70 -6.53 13.69 8.46
CA PRO A 70 -7.01 14.95 9.02
C PRO A 70 -8.23 14.75 9.95
N GLY A 71 -8.34 15.63 10.96
CA GLY A 71 -9.50 15.72 11.82
C GLY A 71 -9.27 15.26 13.25
N LYS A 72 -10.37 15.04 13.97
CA LYS A 72 -10.36 14.65 15.39
C LYS A 72 -10.66 13.18 15.56
N CYS A 73 -10.08 12.57 16.60
CA CYS A 73 -10.48 11.24 17.02
C CYS A 73 -12.00 11.18 17.26
N PRO A 74 -12.68 10.13 16.77
CA PRO A 74 -14.12 10.00 16.97
C PRO A 74 -14.44 9.75 18.45
N ALA A 75 -15.62 10.19 18.88
CA ALA A 75 -16.09 9.95 20.25
C ALA A 75 -16.35 8.45 20.53
N GLN A 76 -16.59 7.67 19.48
CA GLN A 76 -16.82 6.23 19.56
C GLN A 76 -15.87 5.48 18.63
N PRO A 77 -15.40 4.28 19.03
CA PRO A 77 -14.62 3.42 18.16
C PRO A 77 -15.33 3.13 16.84
N ARG A 78 -14.57 3.17 15.75
CA ARG A 78 -15.05 2.74 14.44
C ARG A 78 -14.80 1.24 14.27
N ALA A 79 -15.73 0.56 13.62
CA ALA A 79 -15.52 -0.83 13.22
C ALA A 79 -14.49 -0.90 12.09
N LEU A 80 -13.65 -1.94 12.08
CA LEU A 80 -12.77 -2.24 10.94
C LEU A 80 -13.59 -2.89 9.84
N GLU A 81 -13.71 -2.23 8.68
CA GLU A 81 -14.33 -2.79 7.49
C GLU A 81 -13.25 -3.16 6.45
N ILE A 82 -13.23 -4.41 5.99
CA ILE A 82 -12.38 -4.89 4.89
C ILE A 82 -13.24 -5.62 3.87
N ASN A 83 -13.24 -5.15 2.62
CA ASN A 83 -14.04 -5.71 1.51
C ASN A 83 -15.55 -5.82 1.83
N SER A 84 -16.10 -4.87 2.59
CA SER A 84 -17.49 -4.88 3.11
C SER A 84 -17.75 -5.84 4.28
N ASP A 85 -16.75 -6.61 4.72
CA ASP A 85 -16.86 -7.44 5.93
C ASP A 85 -16.40 -6.64 7.16
N ILE A 86 -17.12 -6.78 8.27
CA ILE A 86 -16.68 -6.24 9.56
C ILE A 86 -15.70 -7.23 10.20
N ILE A 87 -14.47 -6.78 10.42
CA ILE A 87 -13.41 -7.56 11.05
C ILE A 87 -13.28 -7.14 12.52
N PRO A 88 -13.37 -8.07 13.49
CA PRO A 88 -13.11 -7.76 14.89
C PRO A 88 -11.71 -7.19 15.08
N ALA A 89 -11.62 -5.99 15.66
CA ALA A 89 -10.36 -5.29 15.88
C ALA A 89 -10.43 -4.43 17.15
N ASP A 90 -9.33 -4.37 17.90
CA ASP A 90 -9.14 -3.35 18.91
C ASP A 90 -8.88 -2.01 18.19
N TYR A 91 -9.57 -0.96 18.61
CA TYR A 91 -9.45 0.38 18.02
C TYR A 91 -8.77 1.33 19.00
N PHE A 92 -7.76 2.04 18.51
CA PHE A 92 -7.09 3.11 19.24
C PHE A 92 -6.96 4.35 18.36
N CYS A 93 -7.16 5.53 18.94
CA CYS A 93 -6.95 6.78 18.23
C CYS A 93 -6.17 7.76 19.10
N THR A 94 -5.14 8.38 18.52
CA THR A 94 -4.32 9.41 19.17
C THR A 94 -4.45 10.72 18.39
N GLN A 95 -4.73 11.81 19.10
CA GLN A 95 -4.78 13.14 18.50
C GLN A 95 -3.35 13.69 18.27
N GLN A 96 -3.08 14.20 17.07
CA GLN A 96 -1.81 14.84 16.71
C GLN A 96 -2.09 16.19 16.03
N GLY A 97 -2.19 17.26 16.83
CA GLY A 97 -2.54 18.59 16.31
C GLY A 97 -3.90 18.57 15.60
N SER A 98 -3.94 18.99 14.34
CA SER A 98 -5.14 18.95 13.48
C SER A 98 -5.41 17.60 12.82
N GLU A 99 -4.54 16.61 13.06
CA GLU A 99 -4.63 15.26 12.52
C GLU A 99 -4.91 14.24 13.62
N LYS A 100 -5.26 13.04 13.22
CA LYS A 100 -5.42 11.87 14.08
C LYS A 100 -4.65 10.68 13.52
N ILE A 101 -4.12 9.88 14.41
CA ILE A 101 -3.56 8.57 14.09
C ILE A 101 -4.56 7.53 14.58
N GLU A 102 -5.13 6.76 13.66
CA GLU A 102 -6.02 5.64 13.97
C GLU A 102 -5.26 4.33 13.84
N HIS A 103 -5.46 3.43 14.80
CA HIS A 103 -4.92 2.08 14.82
C HIS A 103 -6.06 1.07 14.92
N TYR A 104 -6.01 0.06 14.06
CA TYR A 104 -6.82 -1.15 14.19
C TYR A 104 -5.90 -2.33 14.41
N LEU A 105 -6.06 -3.03 15.53
CA LEU A 105 -5.31 -4.24 15.86
C LEU A 105 -6.23 -5.46 15.77
N VAL A 106 -5.97 -6.32 14.79
CA VAL A 106 -6.69 -7.58 14.58
C VAL A 106 -5.90 -8.71 15.24
N ARG A 107 -6.52 -9.38 16.21
CA ARG A 107 -5.92 -10.52 16.95
C ARG A 107 -6.47 -11.88 16.54
N ASP A 108 -7.54 -11.89 15.75
CA ASP A 108 -8.13 -13.11 15.21
C ASP A 108 -7.23 -13.65 14.08
N ALA A 109 -6.44 -14.68 14.40
CA ALA A 109 -5.48 -15.27 13.48
C ALA A 109 -6.15 -15.89 12.25
N ASP A 110 -7.36 -16.45 12.38
CA ASP A 110 -8.07 -17.05 11.24
C ASP A 110 -8.49 -15.97 10.25
N LYS A 111 -8.97 -14.82 10.74
CA LYS A 111 -9.27 -13.66 9.90
C LYS A 111 -8.01 -13.09 9.24
N VAL A 112 -6.92 -12.93 9.99
CA VAL A 112 -5.65 -12.44 9.44
C VAL A 112 -5.12 -13.37 8.36
N ASN A 113 -5.07 -14.67 8.63
CA ASN A 113 -4.59 -15.66 7.65
C ASN A 113 -5.48 -15.70 6.41
N ALA A 114 -6.81 -15.62 6.56
CA ALA A 114 -7.71 -15.53 5.41
C ALA A 114 -7.47 -14.27 4.56
N LEU A 115 -7.14 -13.13 5.19
CA LEU A 115 -6.77 -11.91 4.46
C LEU A 115 -5.44 -12.06 3.73
N VAL A 116 -4.44 -12.68 4.36
CA VAL A 116 -3.14 -12.97 3.72
C VAL A 116 -3.32 -13.88 2.51
N GLU A 117 -4.13 -14.93 2.61
CA GLU A 117 -4.37 -15.84 1.49
C GLU A 117 -5.07 -15.13 0.32
N LYS A 118 -6.02 -14.23 0.59
CA LYS A 118 -6.61 -13.36 -0.45
C LYS A 118 -5.54 -12.47 -1.11
N LEU A 119 -4.67 -11.83 -0.33
CA LEU A 119 -3.57 -11.02 -0.88
C LEU A 119 -2.63 -11.88 -1.74
N ARG A 120 -2.28 -13.09 -1.29
CA ARG A 120 -1.46 -14.04 -2.07
C ARG A 120 -2.15 -14.58 -3.32
N SER A 121 -3.48 -14.46 -3.42
CA SER A 121 -4.24 -14.79 -4.63
C SER A 121 -4.38 -13.62 -5.61
N ASP A 122 -3.53 -12.60 -5.51
CA ASP A 122 -3.53 -11.39 -6.35
C ASP A 122 -4.76 -10.49 -6.15
N PHE A 123 -5.50 -10.68 -5.05
CA PHE A 123 -6.66 -9.86 -4.72
C PHE A 123 -6.22 -8.54 -4.06
N THR A 124 -6.87 -7.43 -4.44
CA THR A 124 -6.70 -6.14 -3.75
C THR A 124 -7.69 -6.02 -2.60
N LEU A 125 -7.20 -5.92 -1.38
CA LEU A 125 -8.06 -5.64 -0.23
C LEU A 125 -8.40 -4.16 -0.17
N MET A 126 -9.64 -3.86 0.22
CA MET A 126 -10.12 -2.51 0.42
C MET A 126 -10.54 -2.31 1.88
N SER A 127 -9.76 -1.52 2.62
CA SER A 127 -10.01 -1.19 4.02
C SER A 127 -10.69 0.18 4.12
N GLN A 128 -11.72 0.26 4.98
CA GLN A 128 -12.50 1.49 5.22
C GLN A 128 -13.01 2.17 3.94
N LYS A 129 -13.24 1.41 2.86
CA LYS A 129 -13.67 1.87 1.52
C LYS A 129 -12.72 2.87 0.81
N GLU A 130 -11.60 3.21 1.41
CA GLU A 130 -10.72 4.29 0.95
C GLU A 130 -9.25 3.86 0.81
N ILE A 131 -8.86 2.78 1.49
CA ILE A 131 -7.48 2.29 1.55
C ILE A 131 -7.38 1.04 0.71
N LYS A 132 -6.56 1.08 -0.34
CA LYS A 132 -6.27 -0.09 -1.18
C LYS A 132 -4.95 -0.72 -0.73
N VAL A 133 -5.00 -2.01 -0.39
CA VAL A 133 -3.82 -2.83 -0.07
C VAL A 133 -3.67 -3.86 -1.17
N TRP A 134 -2.58 -3.79 -1.92
CA TRP A 134 -2.40 -4.63 -3.11
C TRP A 134 -1.61 -5.88 -2.79
N ALA A 135 -1.86 -6.93 -3.57
CA ALA A 135 -1.08 -8.16 -3.55
C ALA A 135 0.41 -7.94 -3.91
N ALA A 136 0.71 -6.91 -4.70
CA ALA A 136 2.06 -6.49 -5.14
C ALA A 136 3.10 -7.63 -5.14
N ASN A 137 4.16 -7.53 -4.35
CA ASN A 137 5.17 -8.57 -4.18
C ASN A 137 4.98 -9.40 -2.90
N ILE A 138 3.76 -9.54 -2.35
CA ILE A 138 3.53 -10.24 -1.07
C ILE A 138 3.95 -11.72 -1.11
N LYS A 139 3.97 -12.34 -2.29
CA LYS A 139 4.45 -13.73 -2.49
C LYS A 139 5.98 -13.84 -2.42
N SER A 140 6.69 -12.72 -2.55
CA SER A 140 8.15 -12.62 -2.51
C SER A 140 8.55 -11.22 -1.98
N PRO A 141 8.29 -10.95 -0.68
CA PRO A 141 8.52 -9.64 -0.09
C PRO A 141 10.01 -9.29 -0.10
N LYS A 142 10.33 -7.99 -0.14
CA LYS A 142 11.72 -7.53 0.01
C LYS A 142 12.17 -7.74 1.45
N HIS A 143 13.43 -8.05 1.69
CA HIS A 143 13.90 -8.14 3.08
C HIS A 143 13.95 -6.74 3.75
N GLY A 144 13.53 -6.66 5.01
CA GLY A 144 13.69 -5.48 5.85
C GLY A 144 12.37 -4.86 6.29
N ILE A 145 12.41 -3.56 6.53
CA ILE A 145 11.25 -2.70 6.76
C ILE A 145 11.25 -1.66 5.64
N ALA A 146 10.08 -1.10 5.33
CA ALA A 146 9.80 -0.12 4.27
C ALA A 146 10.95 0.88 3.98
N PRO A 147 11.01 1.45 2.76
CA PRO A 147 12.19 2.19 2.31
C PRO A 147 12.55 3.34 3.24
N ARG A 148 13.86 3.58 3.39
CA ARG A 148 14.39 4.72 4.13
C ARG A 148 14.20 5.97 3.26
N PHE A 149 13.35 6.89 3.71
CA PHE A 149 13.26 8.25 3.17
C PHE A 149 14.40 9.12 3.70
#